data_AF-A0A151IUP2-F1
#
_entry.id   AF-A0A151IUP2-F1
#
_cell.length_a   1.000
_cell.length_b   1.000
_cell.length_c   1.000
_cell.angle_alpha   90.00
_cell.angle_beta   90.00
_cell.angle_gamma   90.00
#
_symmetry.space_group_name_H-M   'P 1'
#
loop_
_entity.id
_entity.type
_entity.pdbx_description
1 polymer ?
#
loop_
_entity_poly.entity_id
_entity_poly.type
_entity_poly.pdbx_seq_one_letter_code
_entity_poly.pdbx_strand_id
1 'polypeptide(L)'
;MDSLKVANNSDEQMYSNLNSFKPRNNDMERNTRFHMLFTTTYGLNNSHTKTIHVGLQRTIEGTFKPLVKLSGNNADGIYFDADSWKQFQDNMVGYMNEYLTSDNRMKTNSVVSGNFRKEEVASDSTPPSKKRRTYAVAIVMQKTTFLGLQNVVKCVDAHLKQLESLTDNVNKCAQYLIREIELKLPVSFVNQEIIKLTLRGNYDEIERNVRTQK
;
A
#
# COMPACT_ATOMS: atom_id res chain seq x y z
N MET A 1 -35.41 45.11 12.60
CA MET A 1 -36.72 45.59 12.11
C MET A 1 -36.49 46.34 10.82
N ASP A 2 -36.00 45.66 9.79
CA ASP A 2 -36.74 44.71 8.94
C ASP A 2 -37.73 45.44 8.04
N SER A 3 -37.40 45.57 6.76
CA SER A 3 -38.05 44.73 5.74
C SER A 3 -37.58 45.05 4.32
N LEU A 4 -37.21 43.96 3.64
CA LEU A 4 -37.28 43.64 2.22
C LEU A 4 -37.34 44.77 1.18
N LYS A 5 -36.37 44.72 0.26
CA LYS A 5 -36.66 44.80 -1.18
C LYS A 5 -36.13 43.55 -1.87
N VAL A 6 -37.06 42.77 -2.39
CA VAL A 6 -36.83 41.75 -3.42
C VAL A 6 -37.18 42.39 -4.77
N ALA A 7 -36.29 42.31 -5.76
CA ALA A 7 -36.63 42.07 -7.16
C ALA A 7 -35.36 41.87 -8.02
N ASN A 8 -35.49 40.94 -8.96
CA ASN A 8 -34.48 40.33 -9.83
C ASN A 8 -33.99 41.20 -11.00
N ASN A 9 -32.78 40.88 -11.48
CA ASN A 9 -32.31 40.78 -12.88
C ASN A 9 -30.76 40.78 -12.83
N SER A 10 -29.99 40.00 -13.56
CA SER A 10 -30.20 39.12 -14.71
C SER A 10 -28.87 38.35 -14.92
N ASP A 11 -28.94 37.27 -15.70
CA ASP A 11 -27.85 36.36 -16.08
C ASP A 11 -26.53 37.00 -16.58
N GLU A 12 -25.50 36.15 -16.59
CA GLU A 12 -24.18 36.26 -17.25
C GLU A 12 -22.98 36.79 -16.44
N GLN A 13 -22.24 35.84 -15.86
CA GLN A 13 -20.77 35.68 -15.90
C GLN A 13 -20.49 34.27 -15.35
N MET A 14 -20.73 33.16 -16.08
CA MET A 14 -19.95 32.68 -17.24
C MET A 14 -18.44 32.87 -17.06
N TYR A 15 -17.76 31.76 -16.74
CA TYR A 15 -16.31 31.51 -16.79
C TYR A 15 -15.39 32.20 -15.75
N SER A 16 -15.38 31.69 -14.52
CA SER A 16 -14.19 31.77 -13.65
C SER A 16 -13.34 30.49 -13.76
N ASN A 17 -12.56 30.46 -14.85
CA ASN A 17 -11.18 29.99 -14.91
C ASN A 17 -10.87 28.51 -14.57
N LEU A 18 -11.05 27.66 -15.58
CA LEU A 18 -10.71 26.22 -15.62
C LEU A 18 -9.19 25.93 -15.67
N ASN A 19 -8.31 26.86 -15.31
CA ASN A 19 -6.85 26.72 -15.47
C ASN A 19 -6.03 26.73 -14.17
N SER A 20 -6.64 26.47 -13.02
CA SER A 20 -5.92 26.41 -11.73
C SER A 20 -5.32 25.04 -11.38
N PHE A 21 -5.54 23.97 -12.16
CA PHE A 21 -4.85 22.71 -11.91
C PHE A 21 -3.45 22.72 -12.53
N LYS A 22 -2.54 23.49 -11.92
CA LYS A 22 -1.14 23.09 -11.91
C LYS A 22 -1.02 21.94 -10.91
N PRO A 23 -0.75 20.69 -11.33
CA PRO A 23 -0.44 19.65 -10.39
C PRO A 23 0.83 20.07 -9.65
N ARG A 24 0.69 20.30 -8.35
CA ARG A 24 1.84 20.47 -7.47
C ARG A 24 2.56 19.13 -7.51
N ASN A 25 3.77 19.09 -8.06
CA ASN A 25 4.57 17.86 -8.27
C ASN A 25 4.69 16.95 -7.02
N ASN A 26 4.35 17.45 -5.83
CA ASN A 26 4.38 16.72 -4.55
C ASN A 26 3.14 15.83 -4.30
N ASP A 27 2.07 15.93 -5.08
CA ASP A 27 0.88 15.11 -4.87
C ASP A 27 0.93 13.78 -5.63
N MET A 28 1.78 13.66 -6.66
CA MET A 28 2.04 12.39 -7.34
C MET A 28 2.81 11.41 -6.45
N GLU A 29 3.74 11.92 -5.62
CA GLU A 29 4.57 11.13 -4.71
C GLU A 29 3.80 10.59 -3.48
N ARG A 30 2.66 11.21 -3.14
CA ARG A 30 1.75 10.69 -2.10
C ARG A 30 0.68 9.74 -2.66
N ASN A 31 0.45 9.75 -3.97
CA ASN A 31 -0.55 8.92 -4.66
C ASN A 31 -0.02 7.54 -5.08
N THR A 32 1.28 7.27 -4.89
CA THR A 32 1.91 5.95 -5.06
C THR A 32 1.86 5.09 -3.79
N ARG A 33 1.04 5.46 -2.79
CA ARG A 33 0.63 4.53 -1.74
C ARG A 33 -0.32 3.51 -2.38
N PHE A 34 0.25 2.48 -2.99
CA PHE A 34 -0.53 1.35 -3.48
C PHE A 34 -1.25 0.73 -2.28
N HIS A 35 -2.52 1.06 -2.14
CA HIS A 35 -3.38 0.43 -1.15
C HIS A 35 -3.46 -1.06 -1.46
N MET A 36 -3.05 -1.88 -0.51
CA MET A 36 -3.20 -3.32 -0.62
C MET A 36 -4.68 -3.68 -0.41
N LEU A 37 -5.25 -4.46 -1.32
CA LEU A 37 -6.58 -5.06 -1.17
C LEU A 37 -6.50 -6.29 -0.26
N PHE A 38 -7.62 -6.62 0.38
CA PHE A 38 -7.72 -7.77 1.30
C PHE A 38 -6.61 -7.78 2.36
N THR A 39 -6.24 -6.60 2.84
CA THR A 39 -5.12 -6.44 3.77
C THR A 39 -5.49 -6.93 5.15
N THR A 40 -4.71 -7.88 5.66
CA THR A 40 -4.70 -8.22 7.09
C THR A 40 -3.42 -7.69 7.71
N THR A 41 -3.52 -7.09 8.91
CA THR A 41 -2.40 -6.50 9.64
C THR A 41 -2.16 -7.25 10.94
N TYR A 42 -0.90 -7.63 11.17
CA TYR A 42 -0.43 -8.31 12.37
C TYR A 42 0.51 -7.37 13.15
N GLY A 43 0.17 -7.08 14.40
CA GLY A 43 1.07 -6.36 15.31
C GLY A 43 2.21 -7.25 15.77
N LEU A 44 3.45 -6.77 15.65
CA LEU A 44 4.64 -7.50 16.13
C LEU A 44 5.06 -7.07 17.54
N ASN A 45 4.52 -5.96 18.05
CA ASN A 45 4.80 -5.45 19.39
C ASN A 45 3.55 -4.78 19.98
N ASN A 46 3.52 -4.61 21.31
CA ASN A 46 2.35 -4.06 21.99
C ASN A 46 2.01 -2.63 21.57
N SER A 47 3.02 -1.83 21.19
CA SER A 47 2.80 -0.47 20.70
C SER A 47 2.29 -0.43 19.25
N HIS A 48 2.20 -1.57 18.56
CA HIS A 48 1.79 -1.70 17.16
C HIS A 48 2.58 -0.79 16.21
N THR A 49 3.80 -0.42 16.61
CA THR A 49 4.71 0.40 15.79
C THR A 49 5.53 -0.44 14.84
N LYS A 50 5.47 -1.77 14.97
CA LYS A 50 6.03 -2.75 14.04
C LYS A 50 4.90 -3.68 13.62
N THR A 51 4.66 -3.78 12.33
CA THR A 51 3.52 -4.52 11.79
C THR A 51 3.91 -5.31 10.56
N ILE A 52 3.25 -6.43 10.36
CA ILE A 52 3.23 -7.12 9.07
C ILE A 52 1.86 -6.94 8.45
N HIS A 53 1.86 -6.53 7.19
CA HIS A 53 0.67 -6.49 6.36
C HIS A 53 0.77 -7.59 5.32
N VAL A 54 -0.33 -8.27 5.05
CA VAL A 54 -0.45 -9.28 4.00
C VAL A 54 -1.66 -8.93 3.17
N GLY A 55 -1.48 -8.75 1.87
CA GLY A 55 -2.54 -8.26 0.98
C GLY A 55 -2.17 -8.36 -0.50
N LEU A 56 -3.09 -7.95 -1.36
CA LEU A 56 -2.90 -7.88 -2.82
C LEU A 56 -2.51 -6.46 -3.22
N GLN A 57 -1.37 -6.27 -3.86
CA GLN A 57 -0.96 -4.99 -4.43
C GLN A 57 -1.11 -4.99 -5.95
N ARG A 58 -1.56 -3.85 -6.46
CA ARG A 58 -1.62 -3.59 -7.90
C ARG A 58 -0.21 -3.38 -8.45
N THR A 59 0.18 -4.15 -9.45
CA THR A 59 1.41 -3.98 -10.22
C THR A 59 1.29 -2.82 -11.19
N ILE A 60 2.42 -2.40 -11.76
CA ILE A 60 2.45 -1.41 -12.84
C ILE A 60 1.70 -1.87 -14.09
N GLU A 61 1.62 -3.19 -14.34
CA GLU A 61 0.83 -3.74 -15.45
C GLU A 61 -0.69 -3.74 -15.15
N GLY A 62 -1.10 -3.29 -13.96
CA GLY A 62 -2.50 -3.21 -13.57
C GLY A 62 -3.09 -4.51 -13.02
N THR A 63 -2.28 -5.57 -12.87
CA THR A 63 -2.68 -6.82 -12.22
C THR A 63 -2.47 -6.75 -10.71
N PHE A 64 -3.13 -7.60 -9.94
CA PHE A 64 -2.94 -7.74 -8.51
C PHE A 64 -2.05 -8.95 -8.21
N LYS A 65 -1.13 -8.78 -7.26
CA LYS A 65 -0.26 -9.85 -6.76
C LYS A 65 -0.21 -9.86 -5.23
N PRO A 66 -0.15 -11.04 -4.61
CA PRO A 66 -0.02 -11.15 -3.16
C PRO A 66 1.38 -10.74 -2.71
N LEU A 67 1.46 -10.12 -1.53
CA LEU A 67 2.73 -9.75 -0.92
C LEU A 67 2.63 -9.64 0.60
N VAL A 68 3.81 -9.60 1.21
CA VAL A 68 4.01 -9.30 2.61
C VAL A 68 4.74 -7.97 2.74
N LYS A 69 4.28 -7.08 3.63
CA LYS A 69 4.92 -5.80 3.92
C LYS A 69 5.25 -5.73 5.40
N LEU A 70 6.54 -5.65 5.72
CA LEU A 70 7.01 -5.33 7.07
C LEU A 70 7.09 -3.81 7.20
N SER A 71 6.37 -3.22 8.14
CA SER A 71 6.42 -1.78 8.44
C SER A 71 6.93 -1.53 9.84
N GLY A 72 7.59 -0.38 10.02
CA GLY A 72 8.10 0.04 11.31
C GLY A 72 8.16 1.56 11.47
N ASN A 73 7.64 2.06 12.58
CA ASN A 73 7.55 3.48 12.97
C ASN A 73 7.12 4.39 11.81
N ASN A 74 8.07 4.89 11.04
CA ASN A 74 7.86 5.86 9.96
C ASN A 74 8.44 5.39 8.60
N ALA A 75 8.88 4.13 8.51
CA ALA A 75 9.34 3.57 7.25
C ALA A 75 8.14 3.19 6.38
N ASP A 76 8.21 3.50 5.08
CA ASP A 76 7.22 3.07 4.09
C ASP A 76 7.10 1.53 4.01
N GLY A 77 8.02 0.82 4.65
CA GLY A 77 8.02 -0.63 4.82
C GLY A 77 8.89 -1.33 3.80
N ILE A 78 9.16 -2.60 4.06
CA ILE A 78 9.88 -3.49 3.17
C ILE A 78 8.84 -4.47 2.63
N TYR A 79 8.78 -4.57 1.30
CA TYR A 79 7.83 -5.44 0.60
C TYR A 79 8.56 -6.72 0.19
N PHE A 80 7.85 -7.84 0.32
CA PHE A 80 8.32 -9.17 -0.03
C PHE A 80 7.28 -9.81 -0.95
N ASP A 81 7.71 -10.26 -2.12
CA ASP A 81 6.97 -11.30 -2.84
C ASP A 81 7.09 -12.65 -2.09
N ALA A 82 6.37 -13.67 -2.56
CA ALA A 82 6.34 -14.97 -1.91
C ALA A 82 7.74 -15.60 -1.77
N ASP A 83 8.58 -15.47 -2.81
CA ASP A 83 9.93 -16.03 -2.81
C ASP A 83 10.86 -15.29 -1.84
N SER A 84 10.82 -13.96 -1.85
CA SER A 84 11.61 -13.10 -0.95
C SER A 84 11.16 -13.26 0.50
N TRP A 85 9.87 -13.47 0.74
CA TRP A 85 9.33 -13.77 2.07
C TRP A 85 9.88 -15.08 2.60
N LYS A 86 9.90 -16.12 1.77
CA LYS A 86 10.49 -17.42 2.13
C LYS A 86 11.98 -17.31 2.42
N GLN A 87 12.74 -16.63 1.56
CA GLN A 87 14.18 -16.40 1.80
C GLN A 87 14.42 -15.60 3.08
N PHE A 88 13.57 -14.61 3.38
CA PHE A 88 13.62 -13.87 4.61
C PHE A 88 13.42 -14.80 5.82
N GLN A 89 12.41 -15.67 5.79
CA GLN A 89 12.16 -16.65 6.85
C GLN A 89 13.35 -17.60 7.04
N ASP A 90 13.89 -18.17 5.97
CA ASP A 90 15.00 -19.13 6.02
C ASP A 90 16.25 -18.50 6.64
N ASN A 91 16.57 -17.27 6.25
CA ASN A 91 17.67 -16.50 6.86
C ASN A 91 17.38 -16.15 8.32
N MET A 92 16.13 -15.83 8.65
CA MET A 92 15.74 -15.41 10.00
C MET A 92 15.82 -16.56 11.00
N VAL A 93 15.46 -17.79 10.64
CA VAL A 93 15.49 -18.93 11.59
C VAL A 93 16.86 -19.11 12.24
N GLY A 94 17.95 -18.92 11.48
CA GLY A 94 19.31 -18.98 12.03
C GLY A 94 19.64 -17.83 12.99
N TYR A 95 19.58 -16.59 12.49
CA TYR A 95 19.97 -15.39 13.27
C TYR A 95 19.04 -15.12 14.45
N MET A 96 17.76 -15.43 14.32
CA MET A 96 16.75 -15.18 15.35
C MET A 96 16.90 -16.15 16.51
N ASN A 97 17.15 -17.43 16.24
CA ASN A 97 17.39 -18.39 17.32
C ASN A 97 18.58 -17.96 18.16
N GLU A 98 19.72 -17.64 17.52
CA GLU A 98 20.91 -17.13 18.21
C GLU A 98 20.63 -15.85 19.01
N TYR A 99 19.91 -14.89 18.42
CA TYR A 99 19.55 -13.63 19.07
C TYR A 99 18.58 -13.80 20.25
N LEU A 100 17.65 -14.76 20.17
CA LEU A 100 16.68 -15.04 21.23
C LEU A 100 17.29 -15.86 22.37
N THR A 101 18.21 -16.77 22.07
CA THR A 101 18.89 -17.62 23.06
C THR A 101 20.10 -16.96 23.70
N SER A 102 20.70 -15.94 23.07
CA SER A 102 21.78 -15.18 23.71
C SER A 102 21.25 -14.45 24.95
N ASP A 103 21.80 -14.83 26.11
CA ASP A 103 21.49 -14.23 27.40
C ASP A 103 22.21 -12.88 27.51
N ASN A 104 21.72 -11.89 26.76
CA ASN A 104 22.28 -10.56 26.74
C ASN A 104 21.76 -9.75 27.94
N ARG A 105 22.37 -9.97 29.12
CA ARG A 105 22.37 -8.99 30.22
C ARG A 105 23.22 -7.73 29.90
N MET A 106 23.66 -7.56 28.65
CA MET A 106 24.37 -6.36 28.19
C MET A 106 23.75 -5.85 26.88
N LYS A 107 23.60 -4.53 26.81
CA LYS A 107 23.02 -3.66 25.76
C LYS A 107 22.71 -4.31 24.39
N THR A 108 21.46 -4.08 23.97
CA THR A 108 20.83 -4.46 22.70
C THR A 108 21.69 -4.17 21.45
N ASN A 109 22.12 -5.22 20.77
CA ASN A 109 22.57 -5.13 19.38
C ASN A 109 21.34 -5.12 18.47
N SER A 110 21.17 -4.06 17.68
CA SER A 110 20.10 -3.94 16.69
C SER A 110 20.48 -4.66 15.40
N VAL A 111 19.66 -5.59 14.94
CA VAL A 111 19.80 -6.15 13.59
C VAL A 111 19.19 -5.17 12.60
N VAL A 112 19.98 -4.73 11.62
CA VAL A 112 19.58 -3.88 10.51
C VAL A 112 19.50 -4.75 9.26
N SER A 113 18.30 -4.96 8.73
CA SER A 113 18.11 -5.58 7.41
C SER A 113 18.12 -4.49 6.34
N GLY A 114 19.03 -4.59 5.36
CA GLY A 114 19.14 -3.68 4.22
C GLY A 114 19.59 -4.40 2.96
N ASN A 115 19.17 -3.91 1.78
CA ASN A 115 19.60 -4.42 0.48
C ASN A 115 21.02 -3.92 0.17
N PHE A 116 21.97 -4.83 0.00
CA PHE A 116 23.35 -4.51 -0.35
C PHE A 116 23.51 -4.33 -1.87
N ARG A 117 23.81 -3.10 -2.31
CA ARG A 117 24.51 -2.86 -3.59
C ARG A 117 25.97 -2.55 -3.27
N LYS A 118 26.86 -3.26 -3.96
CA LYS A 118 28.32 -3.18 -3.83
C LYS A 118 28.81 -1.95 -4.61
N GLU A 119 29.64 -1.10 -4.02
CA GLU A 119 30.41 -0.12 -4.77
C GLU A 119 31.81 0.05 -4.15
N GLU A 120 32.80 0.06 -5.05
CA GLU A 120 34.24 0.12 -4.82
C GLU A 120 34.72 1.48 -4.30
N VAL A 121 35.88 1.44 -3.65
CA VAL A 121 36.58 2.56 -3.03
C VAL A 121 37.33 3.37 -4.10
N ALA A 122 37.13 4.69 -4.14
CA ALA A 122 38.12 5.62 -4.64
C ALA A 122 38.10 6.91 -3.81
N SER A 123 39.29 7.27 -3.31
CA SER A 123 39.60 8.44 -2.51
C SER A 123 39.82 9.69 -3.38
N ASP A 124 39.09 10.78 -3.13
CA ASP A 124 39.68 12.12 -3.26
C ASP A 124 38.94 13.17 -2.41
N SER A 125 39.73 14.15 -1.98
CA SER A 125 39.47 15.11 -0.91
C SER A 125 38.80 16.40 -1.39
N THR A 126 37.61 16.73 -0.86
CA THR A 126 36.96 18.05 -0.98
C THR A 126 36.07 18.38 0.25
N PRO A 127 35.82 19.67 0.58
CA PRO A 127 35.30 20.12 1.88
C PRO A 127 33.82 19.73 2.11
N PRO A 128 33.35 19.62 3.39
CA PRO A 128 32.06 19.04 3.71
C PRO A 128 30.91 20.04 3.43
N SER A 129 30.48 20.09 2.19
CA SER A 129 29.09 20.44 1.91
C SER A 129 28.21 19.40 2.63
N LYS A 130 27.19 19.84 3.38
CA LYS A 130 26.25 18.96 4.08
C LYS A 130 25.56 18.04 3.07
N LYS A 131 26.19 16.91 2.75
CA LYS A 131 25.61 15.84 1.97
C LYS A 131 24.38 15.39 2.73
N ARG A 132 23.21 15.57 2.12
CA ARG A 132 21.96 15.00 2.61
C ARG A 132 22.21 13.50 2.74
N ARG A 133 22.35 13.02 3.99
CA ARG A 133 22.68 11.63 4.27
C ARG A 133 21.50 10.79 3.78
N THR A 134 21.70 10.03 2.70
CA THR A 134 20.72 9.05 2.23
C THR A 134 20.69 7.93 3.26
N TYR A 135 19.70 7.95 4.15
CA TYR A 135 19.49 6.84 5.07
C TYR A 135 18.91 5.68 4.28
N ALA A 136 19.61 4.55 4.28
CA ALA A 136 19.02 3.29 3.83
C ALA A 136 17.76 3.03 4.66
N VAL A 137 16.67 2.62 4.00
CA VAL A 137 15.46 2.21 4.71
C VAL A 137 15.79 0.95 5.50
N ALA A 138 15.89 1.11 6.81
CA ALA A 138 16.22 0.05 7.74
C ALA A 138 15.10 -0.05 8.79
N ILE A 139 14.58 -1.26 8.98
CA ILE A 139 13.65 -1.56 10.06
C ILE A 139 14.43 -2.25 11.16
N VAL A 140 14.65 -1.54 12.26
CA VAL A 140 15.30 -2.10 13.45
C VAL A 140 14.26 -2.87 14.28
N MET A 141 14.57 -4.12 14.61
CA MET A 141 13.73 -4.99 15.44
C MET A 141 14.44 -5.35 16.74
N GLN A 142 13.67 -5.40 17.83
CA GLN A 142 14.12 -5.84 19.16
C GLN A 142 13.57 -7.24 19.47
N LYS A 143 14.05 -7.85 20.55
CA LYS A 143 13.64 -9.20 21.00
C LYS A 143 12.13 -9.41 21.01
N THR A 144 11.36 -8.43 21.48
CA THR A 144 9.89 -8.50 21.52
C THR A 144 9.27 -8.52 20.12
N THR A 145 9.80 -7.73 19.17
CA THR A 145 9.36 -7.71 17.78
C THR A 145 9.63 -9.03 17.07
N PHE A 146 10.81 -9.61 17.32
CA PHE A 146 11.14 -10.95 16.83
C PHE A 146 10.16 -11.99 17.39
N LEU A 147 9.94 -12.03 18.70
CA LEU A 147 8.99 -12.97 19.28
C LEU A 147 7.57 -12.80 18.70
N GLY A 148 7.11 -11.55 18.53
CA GLY A 148 5.84 -11.25 17.86
C GLY A 148 5.78 -11.81 16.44
N LEU A 149 6.87 -11.69 15.68
CA LEU A 149 6.98 -12.25 14.34
C LEU A 149 6.89 -13.78 14.33
N GLN A 150 7.60 -14.46 15.22
CA GLN A 150 7.53 -15.91 15.36
C GLN A 150 6.10 -16.41 15.63
N ASN A 151 5.33 -15.63 16.39
CA ASN A 151 3.96 -15.97 16.74
C ASN A 151 2.99 -15.83 15.55
N VAL A 152 3.25 -14.89 14.63
CA VAL A 152 2.32 -14.60 13.52
C VAL A 152 2.75 -15.20 12.18
N VAL A 153 3.99 -15.69 12.06
CA VAL A 153 4.56 -16.17 10.79
C VAL A 153 3.68 -17.22 10.10
N LYS A 154 3.17 -18.19 10.85
CA LYS A 154 2.28 -19.24 10.32
C LYS A 154 0.96 -18.68 9.79
N CYS A 155 0.42 -17.66 10.45
CA CYS A 155 -0.80 -16.97 10.02
C CYS A 155 -0.54 -16.14 8.77
N VAL A 156 0.63 -15.50 8.69
CA VAL A 156 1.08 -14.78 7.50
C VAL A 156 1.19 -15.73 6.31
N ASP A 157 1.82 -16.88 6.46
CA ASP A 157 1.98 -17.88 5.40
C ASP A 157 0.64 -18.42 4.90
N ALA A 158 -0.25 -18.77 5.84
CA ALA A 158 -1.58 -19.25 5.50
C ALA A 158 -2.39 -18.20 4.73
N HIS A 159 -2.32 -16.94 5.16
CA HIS A 159 -3.03 -15.85 4.48
C HIS A 159 -2.41 -15.55 3.11
N LEU A 160 -1.09 -15.57 2.99
CA LEU A 160 -0.40 -15.35 1.72
C LEU A 160 -0.82 -16.41 0.69
N LYS A 161 -0.83 -17.68 1.09
CA LYS A 161 -1.29 -18.80 0.24
C LYS A 161 -2.77 -18.68 -0.15
N GLN A 162 -3.62 -18.21 0.76
CA GLN A 162 -5.01 -17.92 0.45
C GLN A 162 -5.12 -16.83 -0.62
N LEU A 163 -4.34 -15.74 -0.49
CA LEU A 163 -4.34 -14.65 -1.47
C LEU A 163 -3.80 -15.09 -2.83
N GLU A 164 -2.79 -15.97 -2.88
CA GLU A 164 -2.33 -16.60 -4.13
C GLU A 164 -3.48 -17.29 -4.86
N SER A 165 -4.28 -18.09 -4.14
CA SER A 165 -5.44 -18.77 -4.74
C SER A 165 -6.57 -17.81 -5.18
N LEU A 166 -6.68 -16.64 -4.54
CA LEU A 166 -7.70 -15.64 -4.85
C LEU A 166 -7.29 -14.71 -6.00
N THR A 167 -6.00 -14.61 -6.28
CA THR A 167 -5.41 -13.63 -7.19
C THR A 167 -6.01 -13.70 -8.60
N ASP A 168 -6.18 -14.89 -9.15
CA ASP A 168 -6.75 -15.07 -10.49
C ASP A 168 -8.19 -14.55 -10.59
N ASN A 169 -9.00 -14.78 -9.55
CA ASN A 169 -10.38 -14.31 -9.51
C ASN A 169 -10.45 -12.79 -9.40
N VAL A 170 -9.58 -12.19 -8.58
CA VAL A 170 -9.48 -10.73 -8.44
C VAL A 170 -9.06 -10.09 -9.77
N ASN A 171 -8.06 -10.68 -10.44
CA ASN A 171 -7.61 -10.19 -11.74
C ASN A 171 -8.68 -10.32 -12.82
N LYS A 172 -9.40 -11.44 -12.89
CA LYS A 172 -10.55 -11.61 -13.80
C LYS A 172 -11.65 -10.59 -13.51
N CYS A 173 -11.97 -10.36 -12.25
CA CYS A 173 -12.97 -9.37 -11.84
C CYS A 173 -12.55 -7.95 -12.25
N ALA A 174 -11.29 -7.58 -12.01
CA ALA A 174 -10.74 -6.29 -12.42
C ALA A 174 -10.81 -6.10 -13.94
N GLN A 175 -10.43 -7.13 -14.71
CA GLN A 175 -10.52 -7.10 -16.17
C GLN A 175 -11.97 -6.99 -16.67
N TYR A 176 -12.91 -7.72 -16.05
CA TYR A 176 -14.32 -7.64 -16.38
C TYR A 176 -14.87 -6.22 -16.13
N LEU A 177 -14.56 -5.64 -14.97
CA LEU A 177 -14.98 -4.27 -14.64
C LEU A 177 -14.39 -3.24 -15.60
N ILE A 178 -13.10 -3.34 -15.93
CA ILE A 178 -12.46 -2.44 -16.90
C ILE A 178 -13.18 -2.55 -18.25
N ARG A 179 -13.39 -3.76 -18.75
CA ARG A 179 -14.07 -4.02 -20.02
C ARG A 179 -15.50 -3.47 -20.02
N GLU A 180 -16.23 -3.67 -18.95
CA GLU A 180 -17.61 -3.20 -18.82
C GLU A 180 -17.68 -1.67 -18.82
N ILE A 181 -16.75 -1.02 -18.12
CA ILE A 181 -16.61 0.44 -18.08
C ILE A 181 -16.26 0.98 -19.47
N GLU A 182 -15.30 0.37 -20.18
CA GLU A 182 -14.90 0.78 -21.52
C GLU A 182 -16.01 0.58 -22.57
N LEU A 183 -16.81 -0.48 -22.46
CA LEU A 183 -17.92 -0.75 -23.38
C LEU A 183 -19.15 0.13 -23.12
N LYS A 184 -19.44 0.45 -21.85
CA LYS A 184 -20.65 1.20 -21.46
C LYS A 184 -20.44 2.72 -21.37
N LEU A 185 -19.21 3.22 -21.32
CA LEU A 185 -18.95 4.66 -21.30
C LEU A 185 -18.68 5.18 -22.72
N PRO A 186 -19.49 6.13 -23.22
CA PRO A 186 -19.16 6.85 -24.45
C PRO A 186 -17.83 7.58 -24.25
N VAL A 187 -16.87 7.35 -25.16
CA VAL A 187 -15.51 7.92 -25.14
C VAL A 187 -15.49 9.46 -25.02
N SER A 188 -16.62 10.12 -25.33
CA SER A 188 -16.77 11.57 -25.32
C SER A 188 -17.24 12.20 -23.99
N PHE A 189 -17.69 11.45 -22.98
CA PHE A 189 -18.20 12.03 -21.72
C PHE A 189 -17.94 11.15 -20.49
N VAL A 190 -16.72 11.18 -19.98
CA VAL A 190 -16.38 10.64 -18.65
C VAL A 190 -16.78 11.68 -17.59
N ASN A 191 -18.07 11.90 -17.40
CA ASN A 191 -18.58 12.69 -16.27
C ASN A 191 -18.73 11.78 -15.05
N GLN A 192 -18.15 12.20 -13.92
CA GLN A 192 -18.10 11.41 -12.68
C GLN A 192 -19.49 11.02 -12.17
N GLU A 193 -20.52 11.83 -12.43
CA GLU A 193 -21.90 11.52 -12.08
C GLU A 193 -22.49 10.39 -12.94
N ILE A 194 -22.16 10.32 -14.23
CA ILE A 194 -22.59 9.22 -15.11
C ILE A 194 -21.97 7.90 -14.66
N ILE A 195 -20.69 7.91 -14.28
CA ILE A 195 -20.02 6.70 -13.76
C ILE A 195 -20.68 6.21 -12.47
N LYS A 196 -20.98 7.12 -11.53
CA LYS A 196 -21.66 6.76 -10.28
C LYS A 196 -23.05 6.17 -10.52
N LEU A 197 -23.84 6.78 -11.42
CA LEU A 197 -25.17 6.31 -11.77
C LEU A 197 -25.13 4.92 -12.43
N THR A 198 -24.22 4.70 -13.38
CA THR A 198 -24.07 3.41 -14.06
C THR A 198 -23.60 2.30 -13.12
N LEU A 199 -22.59 2.58 -12.27
CA LEU A 199 -22.11 1.60 -11.30
C LEU A 199 -23.19 1.26 -10.25
N ARG A 200 -23.95 2.26 -9.79
CA ARG A 200 -25.04 2.06 -8.83
C ARG A 200 -26.17 1.21 -9.43
N GLY A 201 -26.59 1.50 -10.65
CA GLY A 201 -27.61 0.72 -11.34
C GLY A 201 -27.21 -0.75 -11.51
N ASN A 202 -25.96 -1.00 -11.91
CA ASN A 202 -25.45 -2.36 -12.06
C ASN A 202 -25.35 -3.10 -10.70
N TYR A 203 -24.97 -2.42 -9.61
CA TYR A 203 -24.95 -3.01 -8.27
C TYR A 203 -26.35 -3.44 -7.83
N ASP A 204 -27.35 -2.57 -7.99
CA ASP A 204 -28.73 -2.85 -7.59
C ASP A 204 -29.33 -4.02 -8.37
N GLU A 205 -28.94 -4.18 -9.65
CA GLU A 205 -29.35 -5.30 -10.50
C GLU A 205 -28.71 -6.63 -10.08
N ILE A 206 -27.39 -6.61 -9.80
CA ILE A 206 -26.67 -7.79 -9.30
C ILE A 206 -27.23 -8.21 -7.93
N GLU A 207 -27.46 -7.27 -7.02
CA GLU A 207 -28.04 -7.55 -5.70
C GLU A 207 -29.44 -8.17 -5.83
N ARG A 208 -30.26 -7.68 -6.74
CA ARG A 208 -31.58 -8.23 -7.01
C ARG A 208 -31.49 -9.66 -7.55
N ASN A 209 -30.60 -9.92 -8.51
CA ASN A 209 -30.39 -11.25 -9.10
C ASN A 209 -29.85 -12.27 -8.09
N VAL A 210 -28.98 -11.85 -7.17
CA VAL A 210 -28.48 -12.72 -6.09
C VAL A 210 -29.59 -13.06 -5.10
N ARG A 211 -30.49 -12.12 -4.81
CA ARG A 211 -31.62 -12.34 -3.89
C ARG A 211 -32.70 -13.25 -4.48
N THR A 212 -32.90 -13.24 -5.79
CA THR A 212 -33.90 -14.08 -6.48
C THR A 212 -33.40 -15.49 -6.82
N GLN A 213 -32.11 -15.78 -6.63
CA GLN A 213 -31.51 -17.11 -6.80
C GLN A 213 -31.49 -17.96 -5.52
N LYS A 214 -32.16 -17.54 -4.45
CA LYS A 214 -32.45 -18.34 -3.24
C LYS A 214 -33.87 -18.88 -3.28
#